data_AF-A0A8C6TAS1-F1
#
_entry.id   AF-A0A8C6TAS1-F1
#
_cell.length_a   1.000
_cell.length_b   1.000
_cell.length_c   1.000
_cell.angle_alpha   90.00
_cell.angle_beta   90.00
_cell.angle_gamma   90.00
#
_symmetry.space_group_name_H-M   'P 1'
#
loop_
_entity.id
_entity.type
_entity.pdbx_description
1 polymer ?
#
loop_
_entity_poly.entity_id
_entity_poly.type
_entity_poly.pdbx_seq_one_letter_code
_entity_poly.pdbx_strand_id
1 'polypeptide(L)'
;MLCYILGELVQNLKSTDTGIQLKAIEDSNRFVITMKFKEFKMVHKSGILYLYAALKDKGNKAFAQEDYEMAVKYYSEGLAEIKGMQQLYTNRAQAYMKLGKYREVIADCEWALKCNEKCTKAYLHMGKAYLALKNYSEVSAKCFEKIVEIEPGRKNMIKDYLQQMDLDEKRDIQEKKAKQDFDMGEEKAIAVTQLLKKLSRPGYVPLFYCSALKCLTQAVTNSKCSS
;
A
#
# COMPACT_ATOMS: atom_id res chain seq x y z
N MET A 1 -12.89 -45.37 31.20
CA MET A 1 -12.10 -44.93 30.01
C MET A 1 -11.86 -43.42 30.02
N LEU A 2 -12.91 -42.57 30.16
CA LEU A 2 -12.74 -41.11 30.29
C LEU A 2 -11.85 -40.65 31.47
N CYS A 3 -11.96 -41.27 32.66
CA CYS A 3 -11.09 -40.92 33.80
C CYS A 3 -9.61 -41.27 33.57
N TYR A 4 -9.31 -42.26 32.74
CA TYR A 4 -7.93 -42.68 32.45
C TYR A 4 -7.25 -41.72 31.46
N ILE A 5 -7.99 -41.33 30.41
CA ILE A 5 -7.55 -40.34 29.41
C ILE A 5 -7.35 -38.96 30.07
N LEU A 6 -8.24 -38.56 30.97
CA LEU A 6 -8.09 -37.33 31.76
C LEU A 6 -6.89 -37.39 32.72
N GLY A 7 -6.63 -38.56 33.31
CA GLY A 7 -5.46 -38.78 34.17
C GLY A 7 -4.13 -38.60 33.44
N GLU A 8 -4.01 -39.14 32.22
CA GLU A 8 -2.83 -38.97 31.36
C GLU A 8 -2.66 -37.53 30.86
N LEU A 9 -3.75 -36.84 30.51
CA LEU A 9 -3.70 -35.43 30.09
C LEU A 9 -3.21 -34.52 31.23
N VAL A 10 -3.65 -34.77 32.46
CA VAL A 10 -3.23 -34.02 33.65
C VAL A 10 -1.76 -34.31 34.01
N GLN A 11 -1.29 -35.56 33.85
CA GLN A 11 0.12 -35.91 34.04
C GLN A 11 1.01 -35.23 33.00
N ASN A 12 0.63 -35.26 31.72
CA ASN A 12 1.36 -34.61 30.63
C ASN A 12 1.44 -33.08 30.77
N LEU A 13 0.38 -32.45 31.31
CA LEU A 13 0.38 -31.00 31.58
C LEU A 13 1.25 -30.62 32.78
N LYS A 14 1.43 -31.51 33.76
CA LYS A 14 2.36 -31.30 34.89
C LYS A 14 3.83 -31.43 34.48
N SER A 15 4.13 -32.24 33.46
CA SER A 15 5.51 -32.46 32.98
C SER A 15 6.00 -31.38 32.01
N THR A 16 5.11 -30.59 31.41
CA THR A 16 5.49 -29.41 30.64
C THR A 16 5.71 -28.24 31.58
N ASP A 17 6.96 -27.76 31.68
CA ASP A 17 7.46 -26.63 32.49
C ASP A 17 6.78 -25.29 32.13
N THR A 18 5.47 -25.22 32.37
CA THR A 18 4.58 -24.15 31.89
C THR A 18 3.91 -23.40 33.04
N GLY A 19 4.24 -23.74 34.29
CA GLY A 19 3.72 -23.04 35.48
C GLY A 19 2.21 -23.18 35.71
N ILE A 20 1.52 -24.06 34.98
CA ILE A 20 0.07 -24.26 35.06
C ILE A 20 -0.28 -24.93 36.39
N GLN A 21 -0.91 -24.19 37.31
CA GLN A 21 -1.50 -24.76 38.52
C GLN A 21 -2.92 -25.24 38.24
N LEU A 22 -3.06 -26.54 37.96
CA LEU A 22 -4.35 -27.22 37.85
C LEU A 22 -4.91 -27.47 39.26
N LYS A 23 -6.05 -26.85 39.60
CA LYS A 23 -6.82 -27.21 40.80
C LYS A 23 -8.05 -27.99 40.34
N ALA A 24 -8.02 -29.31 40.50
CA ALA A 24 -9.20 -30.15 40.32
C ALA A 24 -10.18 -29.84 41.47
N ILE A 25 -11.40 -29.42 41.13
CA ILE A 25 -12.50 -29.37 42.09
C ILE A 25 -13.34 -30.61 41.79
N GLU A 26 -13.28 -31.59 42.69
CA GLU A 26 -14.16 -32.75 42.65
C GLU A 26 -15.52 -32.35 43.21
N ASP A 27 -16.42 -31.90 42.34
CA ASP A 27 -17.84 -31.91 42.65
C ASP A 27 -18.55 -32.73 41.57
N SER A 28 -19.08 -33.87 42.00
CA SER A 28 -20.13 -34.66 41.35
C SER A 28 -20.16 -34.59 39.81
N ASN A 29 -19.30 -35.38 39.15
CA ASN A 29 -19.31 -35.63 37.70
C ASN A 29 -18.99 -34.45 36.74
N ARG A 30 -18.41 -33.35 37.21
CA ARG A 30 -17.79 -32.34 36.32
C ARG A 30 -16.38 -31.96 36.78
N PHE A 31 -15.37 -32.39 36.01
CA PHE A 31 -14.04 -31.82 36.11
C PHE A 31 -14.04 -30.41 35.49
N VAL A 32 -14.16 -29.37 36.31
CA VAL A 32 -13.99 -27.99 35.86
C VAL A 32 -12.51 -27.62 35.99
N ILE A 33 -11.81 -27.52 34.86
CA ILE A 33 -10.43 -27.02 34.82
C ILE A 33 -10.48 -25.49 34.88
N THR A 34 -10.27 -24.90 36.06
CA THR A 34 -10.09 -23.46 36.22
C THR A 34 -8.65 -23.06 35.87
N MET A 35 -8.40 -22.70 34.61
CA MET A 35 -7.15 -22.04 34.21
C MET A 35 -7.15 -20.58 34.73
N LYS A 36 -6.06 -20.13 35.34
CA LYS A 36 -5.94 -18.74 35.83
C LYS A 36 -5.99 -17.77 34.64
N PHE A 37 -6.91 -16.80 34.68
CA PHE A 37 -7.18 -15.82 33.61
C PHE A 37 -5.96 -15.06 33.07
N LYS A 38 -4.87 -14.89 33.86
CA LYS A 38 -3.64 -14.21 33.42
C LYS A 38 -2.81 -15.05 32.45
N GLU A 39 -2.71 -16.35 32.68
CA GLU A 39 -1.97 -17.30 31.84
C GLU A 39 -2.69 -17.51 30.50
N PHE A 40 -4.02 -17.59 30.51
CA PHE A 40 -4.84 -17.66 29.29
C PHE A 40 -4.62 -16.43 28.38
N LYS A 41 -4.58 -15.21 28.95
CA LYS A 41 -4.28 -13.99 28.18
C LYS A 41 -2.87 -13.99 27.59
N MET A 42 -1.88 -14.54 28.29
CA MET A 42 -0.51 -14.64 27.77
C MET A 42 -0.41 -15.66 26.64
N VAL A 43 -0.96 -16.87 26.80
CA VAL A 43 -0.97 -17.91 25.76
C VAL A 43 -1.69 -17.41 24.51
N HIS A 44 -2.84 -16.74 24.68
CA HIS A 44 -3.59 -16.14 23.57
C HIS A 44 -2.79 -15.04 22.86
N LYS A 45 -2.11 -14.15 23.60
CA LYS A 45 -1.28 -13.09 23.02
C LYS A 45 -0.06 -13.64 22.27
N SER A 46 0.57 -14.70 22.79
CA SER A 46 1.69 -15.39 22.16
C SER A 46 1.26 -16.13 20.89
N GLY A 47 0.10 -16.81 20.92
CA GLY A 47 -0.47 -17.49 19.75
C GLY A 47 -0.84 -16.51 18.64
N ILE A 48 -1.45 -15.39 18.99
CA ILE A 48 -1.77 -14.30 18.05
C ILE A 48 -0.50 -13.75 17.40
N LEU A 49 0.57 -13.52 18.16
CA LEU A 49 1.83 -13.01 17.62
C LEU A 49 2.50 -14.02 16.67
N TYR A 50 2.42 -15.32 17.00
CA TYR A 50 2.90 -16.39 16.11
C TYR A 50 2.10 -16.43 14.81
N LEU A 51 0.76 -16.36 14.88
CA LEU A 51 -0.11 -16.33 13.72
C LEU A 51 0.19 -15.12 12.82
N TYR A 52 0.39 -13.94 13.42
CA TYR A 52 0.85 -12.75 12.71
C TYR A 52 2.15 -12.98 11.94
N ALA A 53 3.16 -13.55 12.59
CA ALA A 53 4.45 -13.79 11.95
C ALA A 53 4.30 -14.77 10.78
N ALA A 54 3.56 -15.86 10.98
CA ALA A 54 3.29 -16.85 9.95
C ALA A 54 2.53 -16.26 8.74
N LEU A 55 1.48 -15.47 8.98
CA LEU A 55 0.69 -14.85 7.91
C LEU A 55 1.49 -13.77 7.17
N LYS A 56 2.28 -12.98 7.90
CA LYS A 56 3.21 -12.02 7.30
C LYS A 56 4.22 -12.73 6.38
N ASP A 57 4.78 -13.84 6.83
CA ASP A 57 5.78 -14.58 6.06
C ASP A 57 5.18 -15.27 4.83
N LYS A 58 3.96 -15.81 4.94
CA LYS A 58 3.21 -16.31 3.77
C LYS A 58 2.93 -15.19 2.77
N GLY A 59 2.49 -14.03 3.24
CA GLY A 59 2.27 -12.85 2.39
C GLY A 59 3.56 -12.37 1.72
N ASN A 60 4.69 -12.36 2.44
CA ASN A 60 5.99 -12.00 1.88
C ASN A 60 6.44 -12.99 0.80
N LYS A 61 6.22 -14.30 1.01
CA LYS A 61 6.53 -15.34 0.02
C LYS A 61 5.68 -15.19 -1.24
N ALA A 62 4.38 -15.00 -1.10
CA ALA A 62 3.49 -14.74 -2.23
C ALA A 62 3.90 -13.47 -2.99
N PHE A 63 4.23 -12.39 -2.27
CA PHE A 63 4.72 -11.15 -2.88
C PHE A 63 6.02 -11.37 -3.67
N ALA A 64 6.95 -12.17 -3.14
CA ALA A 64 8.19 -12.51 -3.82
C ALA A 64 7.98 -13.39 -5.08
N GLN A 65 6.88 -14.13 -5.13
CA GLN A 65 6.43 -14.90 -6.29
C GLN A 65 5.60 -14.06 -7.28
N GLU A 66 5.48 -12.75 -7.04
CA GLU A 66 4.65 -11.81 -7.80
C GLU A 66 3.14 -12.14 -7.78
N ASP A 67 2.71 -13.05 -6.90
CA ASP A 67 1.30 -13.31 -6.63
C ASP A 67 0.78 -12.28 -5.61
N TYR A 68 0.52 -11.08 -6.11
CA TYR A 68 0.15 -9.92 -5.29
C TYR A 68 -1.26 -10.06 -4.70
N GLU A 69 -2.19 -10.70 -5.40
CA GLU A 69 -3.53 -11.02 -4.89
C GLU A 69 -3.45 -11.94 -3.67
N MET A 70 -2.64 -13.01 -3.75
CA MET A 70 -2.46 -13.91 -2.62
C MET A 70 -1.71 -13.25 -1.47
N ALA A 71 -0.73 -12.38 -1.77
CA ALA A 71 -0.06 -11.57 -0.76
C ALA A 71 -1.06 -10.70 0.00
N VAL A 72 -1.95 -9.98 -0.71
CA VAL A 72 -3.03 -9.18 -0.11
C VAL A 72 -3.93 -10.04 0.77
N LYS A 73 -4.28 -11.25 0.32
CA LYS A 73 -5.11 -12.17 1.10
C LYS A 73 -4.45 -12.52 2.44
N TYR A 74 -3.21 -12.99 2.44
CA TYR A 74 -2.50 -13.36 3.67
C TYR A 74 -2.30 -12.18 4.63
N TYR A 75 -1.97 -10.99 4.12
CA TYR A 75 -1.89 -9.80 4.99
C TYR A 75 -3.24 -9.40 5.56
N SER A 76 -4.32 -9.55 4.80
CA SER A 76 -5.68 -9.25 5.25
C SER A 76 -6.15 -10.21 6.32
N GLU A 77 -5.86 -11.51 6.18
CA GLU A 77 -6.09 -12.51 7.24
C GLU A 77 -5.32 -12.12 8.51
N GLY A 78 -4.06 -11.70 8.40
CA GLY A 78 -3.28 -11.25 9.56
C GLY A 78 -3.86 -10.02 10.24
N LEU A 79 -4.40 -9.08 9.46
CA LEU A 79 -5.03 -7.85 9.96
C LEU A 79 -6.42 -8.08 10.57
N ALA A 80 -7.13 -9.14 10.17
CA ALA A 80 -8.38 -9.54 10.80
C ALA A 80 -8.16 -9.95 12.26
N GLU A 81 -7.02 -10.61 12.53
CA GLU A 81 -6.63 -11.05 13.87
C GLU A 81 -5.92 -9.94 14.67
N ILE A 82 -5.04 -9.15 14.03
CA ILE A 82 -4.29 -8.06 14.68
C ILE A 82 -4.30 -6.76 13.88
N LYS A 83 -5.13 -5.81 14.33
CA LYS A 83 -5.27 -4.49 13.70
C LYS A 83 -4.16 -3.49 14.05
N GLY A 84 -3.23 -3.84 14.95
CA GLY A 84 -2.18 -2.92 15.47
C GLY A 84 -0.80 -3.11 14.86
N MET A 85 -0.66 -3.95 13.82
CA MET A 85 0.65 -4.28 13.24
C MET A 85 0.92 -3.46 11.98
N GLN A 86 1.65 -2.34 12.15
CA GLN A 86 2.06 -1.44 11.07
C GLN A 86 2.69 -2.17 9.86
N GLN A 87 3.45 -3.24 10.10
CA GLN A 87 4.12 -4.01 9.05
C GLN A 87 3.13 -4.66 8.06
N LEU A 88 2.00 -5.19 8.55
CA LEU A 88 1.00 -5.81 7.68
C LEU A 88 0.32 -4.78 6.78
N TYR A 89 -0.04 -3.62 7.33
CA TYR A 89 -0.59 -2.53 6.53
C TYR A 89 0.40 -2.05 5.46
N THR A 90 1.68 -1.83 5.80
CA THR A 90 2.66 -1.37 4.80
C THR A 90 2.94 -2.44 3.73
N ASN A 91 2.97 -3.72 4.10
CA ASN A 91 3.21 -4.79 3.14
C ASN A 91 2.00 -5.02 2.23
N ARG A 92 0.78 -4.90 2.76
CA ARG A 92 -0.45 -4.96 1.95
C ARG A 92 -0.59 -3.75 1.04
N ALA A 93 -0.25 -2.55 1.52
CA ALA A 93 -0.13 -1.35 0.69
C ALA A 93 0.86 -1.54 -0.47
N GLN A 94 2.01 -2.17 -0.22
CA GLN A 94 2.97 -2.47 -1.28
C GLN A 94 2.41 -3.46 -2.32
N ALA A 95 1.64 -4.46 -1.89
CA ALA A 95 0.94 -5.37 -2.80
C ALA A 95 -0.16 -4.64 -3.61
N TYR A 96 -0.95 -3.78 -2.97
CA TYR A 96 -1.94 -2.96 -3.68
C TYR A 96 -1.31 -2.00 -4.69
N MET A 97 -0.12 -1.46 -4.40
CA MET A 97 0.63 -0.64 -5.35
C MET A 97 0.94 -1.41 -6.64
N LYS A 98 1.32 -2.69 -6.52
CA LYS A 98 1.58 -3.57 -7.67
C LYS A 98 0.33 -3.92 -8.47
N LEU A 99 -0.82 -3.96 -7.79
CA LEU A 99 -2.14 -4.19 -8.40
C LEU A 99 -2.79 -2.92 -8.97
N GLY A 100 -2.14 -1.75 -8.87
CA GLY A 100 -2.72 -0.47 -9.29
C GLY A 100 -3.88 0.03 -8.41
N LYS A 101 -4.06 -0.55 -7.21
CA LYS A 101 -5.14 -0.23 -6.27
C LYS A 101 -4.75 0.94 -5.35
N TYR A 102 -4.53 2.12 -5.94
CA TYR A 102 -3.90 3.25 -5.25
C TYR A 102 -4.73 3.86 -4.11
N ARG A 103 -6.07 3.76 -4.15
CA ARG A 103 -6.92 4.25 -3.06
C ARG A 103 -6.77 3.39 -1.81
N GLU A 104 -6.67 2.07 -2.01
CA GLU A 104 -6.44 1.09 -0.96
C GLU A 104 -5.04 1.23 -0.36
N VAL A 105 -4.03 1.62 -1.17
CA VAL A 105 -2.70 1.99 -0.67
C VAL A 105 -2.80 3.13 0.34
N ILE A 106 -3.51 4.21 0.00
CA ILE A 106 -3.64 5.38 0.88
C ILE A 106 -4.31 4.98 2.19
N ALA A 107 -5.43 4.24 2.13
CA ALA A 107 -6.13 3.76 3.31
C ALA A 107 -5.25 2.91 4.22
N ASP A 108 -4.47 1.97 3.67
CA ASP A 108 -3.55 1.15 4.45
C ASP A 108 -2.39 1.97 5.03
N CYS A 109 -1.89 2.97 4.31
CA CYS A 109 -0.85 3.86 4.83
C CYS A 109 -1.36 4.72 5.99
N GLU A 110 -2.60 5.23 5.92
CA GLU A 110 -3.22 5.96 7.04
C GLU A 110 -3.34 5.07 8.29
N TRP A 111 -3.75 3.81 8.14
CA TRP A 111 -3.78 2.86 9.25
C TRP A 111 -2.38 2.52 9.78
N ALA A 112 -1.40 2.36 8.89
CA ALA A 112 0.00 2.17 9.28
C ALA A 112 0.53 3.36 10.10
N LEU A 113 0.20 4.59 9.72
CA LEU A 113 0.60 5.81 10.42
C LEU A 113 -0.10 5.97 11.77
N LYS A 114 -1.36 5.54 11.91
CA LYS A 114 -2.03 5.44 13.22
C LYS A 114 -1.33 4.44 14.16
N CYS A 115 -0.70 3.40 13.63
CA CYS A 115 0.07 2.44 14.41
C CYS A 115 1.47 2.95 14.75
N ASN A 116 2.12 3.66 13.81
CA ASN A 116 3.44 4.26 13.96
C ASN A 116 3.56 5.51 13.07
N GLU A 117 3.46 6.68 13.69
CA GLU A 117 3.49 7.97 13.00
C GLU A 117 4.83 8.27 12.31
N LYS A 118 5.91 7.58 12.70
CA LYS A 118 7.24 7.71 12.12
C LYS A 118 7.54 6.68 11.02
N CYS A 119 6.51 5.99 10.51
CA CYS A 119 6.69 4.98 9.47
C CYS A 119 7.01 5.62 8.10
N THR A 120 8.30 5.73 7.77
CA THR A 120 8.76 6.29 6.49
C THR A 120 8.28 5.49 5.27
N LYS A 121 8.10 4.16 5.41
CA LYS A 121 7.52 3.31 4.35
C LYS A 121 6.07 3.69 4.01
N ALA A 122 5.25 3.98 5.03
CA ALA A 122 3.86 4.37 4.82
C ALA A 122 3.77 5.70 4.07
N TYR A 123 4.54 6.71 4.50
CA TYR A 123 4.62 7.99 3.78
C TYR A 123 5.09 7.82 2.33
N LEU A 124 6.09 6.96 2.08
CA LEU A 124 6.61 6.73 0.74
C LEU A 124 5.57 6.07 -0.18
N HIS A 125 4.86 5.06 0.32
CA HIS A 125 3.80 4.40 -0.46
C HIS A 125 2.62 5.32 -0.70
N MET A 126 2.23 6.12 0.30
CA MET A 126 1.14 7.10 0.19
C MET A 126 1.46 8.20 -0.83
N GLY A 127 2.67 8.78 -0.79
CA GLY A 127 3.11 9.77 -1.78
C GLY A 127 3.13 9.19 -3.20
N LYS A 128 3.65 7.96 -3.38
CA LYS A 128 3.61 7.26 -4.68
C LYS A 128 2.18 7.01 -5.18
N ALA A 129 1.25 6.68 -4.29
CA ALA A 129 -0.14 6.46 -4.65
C ALA A 129 -0.82 7.75 -5.10
N TYR A 130 -0.55 8.88 -4.43
CA TYR A 130 -1.05 10.18 -4.86
C TYR A 130 -0.52 10.59 -6.24
N LEU A 131 0.77 10.37 -6.52
CA LEU A 131 1.34 10.60 -7.85
C LEU A 131 0.66 9.75 -8.92
N ALA A 132 0.44 8.46 -8.64
CA ALA A 132 -0.23 7.56 -9.58
C ALA A 132 -1.70 7.96 -9.83
N LEU A 133 -2.36 8.57 -8.85
CA LEU A 133 -3.70 9.15 -8.98
C LEU A 133 -3.71 10.55 -9.61
N LYS A 134 -2.55 11.07 -10.04
CA LYS A 134 -2.38 12.44 -10.55
C LYS A 134 -2.89 13.50 -9.55
N ASN A 135 -2.80 13.21 -8.26
CA ASN A 135 -3.16 14.12 -7.18
C ASN A 135 -1.88 14.75 -6.63
N TYR A 136 -1.57 15.94 -7.14
CA TYR A 136 -0.39 16.72 -6.78
C TYR A 136 -0.66 17.72 -5.64
N SER A 137 -1.69 17.48 -4.84
CA SER A 137 -2.04 18.37 -3.73
C SER A 137 -0.90 18.51 -2.70
N GLU A 138 -0.99 19.56 -1.88
CA GLU A 138 -0.08 19.79 -0.74
C GLU A 138 0.04 18.55 0.18
N VAL A 139 -1.03 17.75 0.30
CA VAL A 139 -1.04 16.51 1.08
C VAL A 139 -0.04 15.49 0.51
N SER A 140 0.07 15.39 -0.82
CA SER A 140 1.03 14.53 -1.50
C SER A 140 2.48 14.97 -1.23
N ALA A 141 2.76 16.27 -1.36
CA ALA A 141 4.07 16.85 -1.07
C ALA A 141 4.49 16.60 0.39
N LYS A 142 3.57 16.83 1.34
CA LYS A 142 3.80 16.63 2.78
C LYS A 142 4.18 15.19 3.13
N CYS A 143 3.69 14.19 2.39
CA CYS A 143 4.11 12.80 2.59
C CYS A 143 5.62 12.65 2.43
N PHE A 144 6.17 13.24 1.37
CA PHE A 144 7.59 13.17 1.07
C PHE A 144 8.43 14.01 2.04
N GLU A 145 7.97 15.22 2.38
CA GLU A 145 8.63 16.09 3.36
C GLU A 145 8.78 15.42 4.73
N LYS A 146 7.73 14.72 5.20
CA LYS A 146 7.77 13.95 6.46
C LYS A 146 8.87 12.88 6.46
N ILE A 147 9.18 12.27 5.32
CA ILE A 147 10.28 11.30 5.24
C ILE A 147 11.62 11.98 5.51
N VAL A 148 11.82 13.20 5.02
CA VAL A 148 13.05 13.98 5.24
C VAL A 148 13.15 14.45 6.69
N GLU A 149 12.03 14.82 7.30
CA GLU A 149 12.00 15.16 8.73
C GLU A 149 12.40 13.98 9.62
N ILE A 150 11.93 12.75 9.30
CA ILE A 150 12.21 11.55 10.09
C ILE A 150 13.60 10.98 9.77
N GLU A 151 13.98 10.95 8.49
CA GLU A 151 15.24 10.39 7.99
C GLU A 151 15.96 11.40 7.07
N PRO A 152 16.70 12.38 7.61
CA PRO A 152 17.36 13.43 6.82
C PRO A 152 18.33 12.90 5.75
N GLY A 153 18.91 11.72 5.95
CA GLY A 153 19.78 11.05 4.99
C GLY A 153 19.10 10.67 3.67
N ARG A 154 17.76 10.62 3.62
CA ARG A 154 17.00 10.34 2.39
C ARG A 154 16.69 11.58 1.55
N LYS A 155 17.12 12.77 1.98
CA LYS A 155 16.80 14.05 1.33
C LYS A 155 17.03 14.04 -0.18
N ASN A 156 18.15 13.50 -0.64
CA ASN A 156 18.47 13.45 -2.07
C ASN A 156 17.46 12.58 -2.86
N MET A 157 17.15 11.38 -2.35
CA MET A 157 16.15 10.50 -2.96
C MET A 157 14.76 11.17 -3.01
N ILE A 158 14.38 11.87 -1.95
CA ILE A 158 13.08 12.55 -1.87
C ILE A 158 13.01 13.77 -2.79
N LYS A 159 14.12 14.49 -2.96
CA LYS A 159 14.21 15.61 -3.89
C LYS A 159 13.82 15.20 -5.30
N ASP A 160 14.27 14.02 -5.76
CA ASP A 160 13.93 13.51 -7.09
C ASP A 160 12.42 13.23 -7.23
N TYR A 161 11.76 12.69 -6.18
CA TYR A 161 10.30 12.49 -6.18
C TYR A 161 9.53 13.81 -6.25
N LEU A 162 9.95 14.82 -5.50
CA LEU A 162 9.30 16.14 -5.50
C LEU A 162 9.51 16.86 -6.84
N GLN A 163 10.70 16.75 -7.45
CA GLN A 163 10.96 17.28 -8.78
C GLN A 163 10.11 16.57 -9.84
N GLN A 164 10.01 15.25 -9.79
CA GLN A 164 9.18 14.48 -10.70
C GLN A 164 7.69 14.84 -10.56
N MET A 165 7.22 15.06 -9.32
CA MET A 165 5.87 15.51 -9.03
C MET A 165 5.53 16.86 -9.70
N ASP A 166 6.40 17.87 -9.55
CA ASP A 166 6.23 19.19 -10.17
C ASP A 166 6.25 19.10 -11.71
N LEU A 167 7.11 18.24 -12.28
CA LEU A 167 7.13 17.98 -13.71
C LEU A 167 5.86 17.29 -14.21
N ASP A 168 5.36 16.29 -13.48
CA ASP A 168 4.15 15.56 -13.83
C ASP A 168 2.89 16.45 -13.70
N GLU A 169 2.83 17.32 -12.69
CA GLU A 169 1.77 18.32 -12.54
C GLU A 169 1.77 19.32 -13.70
N LYS A 170 2.93 19.88 -14.04
CA LYS A 170 3.09 20.79 -15.20
C LYS A 170 2.69 20.11 -16.50
N ARG A 171 3.03 18.82 -16.68
CA ARG A 171 2.60 18.03 -17.84
C ARG A 171 1.08 17.93 -17.88
N ASP A 172 0.44 17.53 -16.79
CA ASP A 172 -1.02 17.33 -16.76
C ASP A 172 -1.80 18.66 -16.95
N ILE A 173 -1.31 19.78 -16.41
CA ILE A 173 -1.90 21.10 -16.65
C ILE A 173 -1.81 21.47 -18.13
N GLN A 174 -0.64 21.26 -18.75
CA GLN A 174 -0.45 21.56 -20.17
C GLN A 174 -1.28 20.65 -21.08
N GLU A 175 -1.40 19.36 -20.76
CA GLU A 175 -2.27 18.44 -21.50
C GLU A 175 -3.74 18.87 -21.44
N LYS A 176 -4.22 19.27 -20.26
CA LYS A 176 -5.59 19.81 -20.09
C LYS A 176 -5.81 21.07 -20.90
N LYS A 177 -4.85 22.02 -20.86
CA LYS A 177 -4.94 23.26 -21.65
C LYS A 177 -4.94 22.97 -23.15
N ALA A 178 -4.03 22.13 -23.63
CA ALA A 178 -3.97 21.76 -25.04
C ALA A 178 -5.26 21.10 -25.52
N LYS A 179 -5.89 20.27 -24.67
CA LYS A 179 -7.19 19.66 -24.96
C LYS A 179 -8.32 20.70 -25.01
N GLN A 180 -8.35 21.65 -24.07
CA GLN A 180 -9.31 22.75 -24.07
C GLN A 180 -9.16 23.63 -25.32
N ASP A 181 -7.93 24.05 -25.66
CA ASP A 181 -7.64 24.86 -26.84
C ASP A 181 -8.10 24.15 -28.13
N PHE A 182 -7.89 22.82 -28.20
CA PHE A 182 -8.37 22.00 -29.32
C PHE A 182 -9.90 21.92 -29.37
N ASP A 183 -10.57 21.68 -28.24
CA ASP A 183 -12.03 21.54 -28.17
C ASP A 183 -12.75 22.88 -28.43
N MET A 184 -12.15 24.01 -28.04
CA MET A 184 -12.69 25.36 -28.30
C MET A 184 -12.61 25.78 -29.78
N GLY A 185 -11.84 25.06 -30.61
CA GLY A 185 -11.74 25.35 -32.03
C GLY A 185 -11.23 26.77 -32.35
N GLU A 186 -10.53 27.42 -31.41
CA GLU A 186 -10.02 28.77 -31.65
C GLU A 186 -9.04 28.73 -32.83
N GLU A 187 -9.45 29.40 -33.90
CA GLU A 187 -8.72 29.55 -35.14
C GLU A 187 -7.28 29.96 -34.87
N LYS A 188 -6.36 29.07 -35.21
CA LYS A 188 -5.28 29.36 -36.15
C LYS A 188 -4.49 28.08 -36.41
N ALA A 189 -4.39 27.70 -37.68
CA ALA A 189 -3.36 26.79 -38.19
C ALA A 189 -1.91 27.20 -37.77
N ILE A 190 -1.75 28.42 -37.24
CA ILE A 190 -0.54 28.95 -36.60
C ILE A 190 -0.19 28.20 -35.30
N ALA A 191 -1.17 27.69 -34.54
CA ALA A 191 -0.93 26.93 -33.31
C ALA A 191 -0.20 25.61 -33.60
N VAL A 192 -0.65 24.85 -34.61
CA VAL A 192 -0.01 23.59 -35.02
C VAL A 192 1.41 23.85 -35.55
N THR A 193 1.61 24.88 -36.37
CA THR A 193 2.94 25.23 -36.90
C THR A 193 3.89 25.80 -35.84
N GLN A 194 3.40 26.60 -34.88
CA GLN A 194 4.19 27.05 -33.72
C GLN A 194 4.55 25.89 -32.80
N LEU A 195 3.65 24.93 -32.62
CA LEU A 195 3.84 23.73 -31.81
C LEU A 195 4.87 22.80 -32.46
N LEU A 196 4.78 22.55 -33.78
CA LEU A 196 5.80 21.85 -34.57
C LEU A 196 7.17 22.56 -34.54
N LYS A 197 7.19 23.90 -34.61
CA LYS A 197 8.44 24.69 -34.45
C LYS A 197 9.06 24.52 -33.06
N LYS A 198 8.25 24.51 -31.99
CA LYS A 198 8.72 24.24 -30.62
C LYS A 198 9.26 22.81 -30.47
N LEU A 199 8.58 21.83 -31.08
CA LEU A 199 8.99 20.41 -31.11
C LEU A 199 10.31 20.17 -31.85
N SER A 200 10.63 20.99 -32.86
CA SER A 200 11.86 20.85 -33.67
C SER A 200 13.14 21.38 -33.00
N ARG A 201 13.06 21.98 -31.80
CA ARG A 201 14.22 22.59 -31.14
C ARG A 201 15.17 21.53 -30.56
N PRO A 202 16.47 21.50 -30.93
CA PRO A 202 17.43 20.56 -30.37
C PRO A 202 17.55 20.74 -28.85
N GLY A 203 17.48 19.65 -28.09
CA GLY A 203 17.54 19.67 -26.62
C GLY A 203 16.21 19.98 -25.92
N TYR A 204 15.13 20.29 -26.66
CA TYR A 204 13.78 20.38 -26.13
C TYR A 204 13.17 18.97 -26.09
N VAL A 205 13.16 18.33 -24.93
CA VAL A 205 12.45 17.05 -24.76
C VAL A 205 10.95 17.34 -24.79
N PRO A 206 10.19 16.87 -25.80
CA PRO A 206 8.75 17.07 -25.82
C PRO A 206 8.11 16.15 -24.80
N LEU A 207 8.07 16.58 -23.53
CA LEU A 207 7.31 15.85 -22.51
C LEU A 207 5.79 15.92 -22.76
N PHE A 208 5.33 16.75 -23.72
CA PHE A 208 4.09 17.51 -23.61
C PHE A 208 3.04 17.32 -24.73
N TYR A 209 3.24 16.47 -25.74
CA TYR A 209 2.35 16.45 -26.92
C TYR A 209 1.84 15.09 -27.39
N CYS A 210 2.12 13.97 -26.70
CA CYS A 210 1.68 12.64 -27.16
C CYS A 210 0.15 12.55 -27.38
N SER A 211 -0.63 13.10 -26.45
CA SER A 211 -2.10 13.11 -26.54
C SER A 211 -2.62 14.03 -27.66
N ALA A 212 -2.02 15.21 -27.81
CA ALA A 212 -2.36 16.15 -28.90
C ALA A 212 -1.97 15.57 -30.27
N LEU A 213 -0.80 14.95 -30.39
CA LEU A 213 -0.33 14.27 -31.60
C LEU A 213 -1.22 13.08 -31.97
N LYS A 214 -1.73 12.34 -30.98
CA LYS A 214 -2.70 11.24 -31.21
C LYS A 214 -4.04 11.78 -31.72
N CYS A 215 -4.55 12.86 -31.13
CA CYS A 215 -5.77 13.53 -31.61
C CYS A 215 -5.60 14.09 -33.03
N LEU A 216 -4.46 14.74 -33.30
CA LEU A 216 -4.10 15.21 -34.64
C LEU A 216 -4.01 14.06 -35.64
N THR A 217 -3.37 12.95 -35.27
CA THR A 217 -3.28 11.75 -36.11
C THR A 217 -4.67 11.23 -36.45
N GLN A 218 -5.56 11.12 -35.45
CA GLN A 218 -6.93 10.67 -35.66
C GLN A 218 -7.74 11.63 -36.56
N ALA A 219 -7.58 12.94 -36.38
CA ALA A 219 -8.23 13.94 -37.22
C ALA A 219 -7.77 13.85 -38.69
N VAL A 220 -6.46 13.64 -38.91
CA VAL A 220 -5.86 13.49 -40.24
C VAL A 220 -6.23 12.15 -40.90
N THR A 221 -6.34 11.06 -40.16
CA THR A 221 -6.80 9.79 -40.74
C THR A 221 -8.29 9.83 -41.08
N ASN A 222 -9.11 10.45 -40.25
CA ASN A 222 -10.55 10.60 -40.53
C ASN A 222 -10.81 11.46 -41.77
N SER A 223 -10.02 12.52 -42.00
CA SER A 223 -10.19 13.39 -43.18
C SER A 223 -9.81 12.73 -44.51
N LYS A 224 -8.89 11.76 -44.49
CA LYS A 224 -8.50 10.96 -45.66
C LYS A 224 -9.50 9.86 -46.01
N CYS A 225 -10.31 9.40 -45.06
CA CYS A 225 -11.36 8.40 -45.32
C CYS A 225 -12.66 9.01 -45.87
N SER A 226 -12.81 10.33 -45.80
CA SER A 226 -13.99 11.08 -46.27
C SER A 226 -13.84 11.70 -47.67
N SER A 227 -12.73 11.43 -48.36
CA SER A 227 -12.42 11.88 -49.73
C SER A 227 -12.26 10.69 -50.67
#